data_AF-V5GBU6-F1
#
_entry.id   AF-V5GBU6-F1
#
_cell.length_a   1.000
_cell.length_b   1.000
_cell.length_c   1.000
_cell.angle_alpha   90.00
_cell.angle_beta   90.00
_cell.angle_gamma   90.00
#
_symmetry.space_group_name_H-M   'P 1'
#
loop_
_entity.id
_entity.type
_entity.pdbx_description
1 polymer ?
#
loop_
_entity_poly.entity_id
_entity_poly.type
_entity_poly.pdbx_seq_one_letter_code
_entity_poly.pdbx_strand_id
1 'polypeptide(L)'
;MTALHWLGTRHLALLDTSENLRLVDVRSQRELEVLELANAGLVYSTAHFKALAVGGGVSEAFALAGERACYNSLSGRGDQLLVLGTKAVHMVKLRTWPERLLYLSDQGRWAEALNLAAEEGLNR
;
A
#
# COMPACT_ATOMS: atom_id res chain seq x y z
N MET A 1 -1.04 -3.02 12.24
CA MET A 1 -1.46 -2.21 11.08
C MET A 1 -0.81 -0.86 11.21
N THR A 2 -0.12 -0.44 10.16
CA THR A 2 0.93 0.56 10.25
C THR A 2 0.56 1.83 9.47
N ALA A 3 -0.29 1.71 8.44
CA ALA A 3 -0.95 2.83 7.76
C ALA A 3 -2.24 2.39 7.06
N LEU A 4 -3.12 3.35 6.76
CA LEU A 4 -4.36 3.18 6.00
C LEU A 4 -4.55 4.34 5.03
N HIS A 5 -4.86 4.03 3.77
CA HIS A 5 -5.25 5.03 2.79
C HIS A 5 -6.44 4.56 1.94
N TRP A 6 -7.33 5.49 1.60
CA TRP A 6 -8.33 5.27 0.57
C TRP A 6 -7.68 5.29 -0.81
N LEU A 7 -8.05 4.33 -1.65
CA LEU A 7 -7.75 4.32 -3.09
C LEU A 7 -9.07 4.37 -3.86
N GLY A 8 -9.39 5.56 -4.36
CA GLY A 8 -10.70 5.88 -4.90
C GLY A 8 -11.80 5.83 -3.83
N THR A 9 -12.99 5.38 -4.21
CA THR A 9 -14.19 5.43 -3.36
C THR A 9 -14.62 4.07 -2.79
N ARG A 10 -13.96 2.98 -3.19
CA ARG A 10 -14.37 1.61 -2.83
C ARG A 10 -13.27 0.75 -2.25
N HIS A 11 -12.02 1.16 -2.34
CA HIS A 11 -10.88 0.34 -1.93
C HIS A 11 -10.08 1.01 -0.82
N LEU A 12 -9.61 0.18 0.10
CA LEU A 12 -8.67 0.55 1.15
C LEU A 12 -7.33 -0.13 0.89
N ALA A 13 -6.26 0.65 1.02
CA ALA A 13 -4.89 0.15 1.07
C ALA A 13 -4.45 0.10 2.54
N LEU A 14 -4.12 -1.10 3.02
CA LEU A 14 -3.71 -1.36 4.40
C LEU A 14 -2.25 -1.78 4.39
N LEU A 15 -1.38 -1.04 5.09
CA LEU A 15 -0.01 -1.48 5.32
C LEU A 15 0.05 -2.26 6.63
N ASP A 16 0.48 -3.52 6.57
CA ASP A 16 0.70 -4.33 7.77
C ASP A 16 2.11 -4.14 8.36
N THR A 17 2.39 -4.81 9.47
CA THR A 17 3.69 -4.71 10.16
C THR A 17 4.78 -5.53 9.49
N SER A 18 4.43 -6.36 8.51
CA SER A 18 5.35 -7.18 7.71
C SER A 18 5.65 -6.52 6.36
N GLU A 19 5.41 -5.21 6.26
CA GLU A 19 5.59 -4.40 5.06
C GLU A 19 4.77 -4.86 3.85
N ASN A 20 3.63 -5.52 4.06
CA ASN A 20 2.71 -5.86 2.98
C ASN A 20 1.60 -4.83 2.85
N LEU A 21 1.44 -4.31 1.64
CA LEU A 21 0.34 -3.45 1.25
C LEU A 21 -0.81 -4.31 0.71
N ARG A 22 -1.91 -4.33 1.45
CA ARG A 22 -3.10 -5.12 1.14
C ARG A 22 -4.19 -4.23 0.56
N LEU A 23 -4.73 -4.59 -0.59
CA LEU A 23 -5.88 -3.92 -1.20
C LEU A 23 -7.17 -4.65 -0.79
N VAL A 24 -8.08 -3.94 -0.16
CA VAL A 24 -9.36 -4.50 0.32
C VAL A 24 -10.52 -3.75 -0.32
N ASP A 25 -11.47 -4.48 -0.90
CA ASP A 25 -12.76 -3.91 -1.31
C ASP A 25 -13.67 -3.76 -0.09
N VAL A 26 -14.16 -2.54 0.15
CA VAL A 26 -14.87 -2.20 1.38
C VAL A 26 -16.27 -2.82 1.45
N ARG A 27 -16.91 -3.07 0.29
CA ARG A 27 -18.27 -3.60 0.25
C ARG A 27 -18.31 -5.10 0.50
N SER A 28 -17.44 -5.83 -0.16
CA SER A 28 -17.32 -7.29 -0.05
C SER A 28 -16.42 -7.73 1.11
N GLN A 29 -15.67 -6.80 1.70
CA GLN A 29 -14.65 -7.07 2.73
C GLN A 29 -13.59 -8.08 2.28
N ARG A 30 -13.40 -8.20 0.97
CA ARG A 30 -12.47 -9.16 0.37
C ARG A 30 -11.12 -8.50 0.11
N GLU A 31 -10.06 -9.19 0.50
CA GLU A 31 -8.69 -8.87 0.06
C GLU A 31 -8.56 -9.21 -1.43
N LEU A 32 -8.26 -8.20 -2.24
CA LEU A 32 -8.13 -8.31 -3.68
C LEU A 32 -6.69 -8.60 -4.09
N GLU A 33 -5.71 -7.98 -3.43
CA GLU A 33 -4.31 -8.05 -3.82
C GLU A 33 -3.38 -7.74 -2.64
N VAL A 34 -2.17 -8.31 -2.68
CA VAL A 34 -1.11 -8.07 -1.70
C VAL A 34 0.18 -7.73 -2.45
N LEU A 35 0.81 -6.62 -2.07
CA LEU A 35 2.09 -6.17 -2.61
C LEU A 35 3.12 -6.05 -1.48
N GLU A 36 4.26 -6.73 -1.63
CA GLU A 36 5.38 -6.62 -0.69
C GLU A 36 6.16 -5.32 -0.91
N LEU A 37 6.37 -4.54 0.15
CA LEU A 37 7.10 -3.27 0.11
C LEU A 37 8.48 -3.32 0.80
N ALA A 38 8.94 -4.50 1.21
CA ALA A 38 10.22 -4.71 1.91
C ALA A 38 11.42 -4.07 1.19
N ASN A 39 11.40 -4.07 -0.15
CA ASN A 39 12.47 -3.51 -0.97
C ASN A 39 12.52 -1.97 -0.96
N ALA A 40 11.43 -1.29 -0.59
CA ALA A 40 11.40 0.17 -0.50
C ALA A 40 12.27 0.69 0.66
N GLY A 41 12.37 -0.07 1.75
CA GLY A 41 13.03 0.34 2.98
C GLY A 41 12.24 1.44 3.67
N LEU A 42 11.02 1.13 4.11
CA LEU A 42 10.08 2.06 4.72
C LEU A 42 10.66 2.71 5.98
N VAL A 43 10.32 4.00 6.21
CA VAL A 43 10.73 4.73 7.42
C VAL A 43 9.58 4.79 8.41
N TYR A 44 9.81 4.20 9.59
CA TYR A 44 8.83 4.04 10.65
C TYR A 44 8.92 5.08 11.77
N SER A 45 9.84 6.05 11.67
CA SER A 45 10.09 7.01 12.76
C SER A 45 9.63 8.44 12.43
N THR A 46 9.05 9.10 13.41
CA THR A 46 8.96 10.57 13.47
C THR A 46 10.06 11.11 14.39
N ALA A 47 10.56 12.33 14.15
CA ALA A 47 11.59 12.95 15.00
C ALA A 47 11.15 13.11 16.47
N HIS A 48 9.84 13.09 16.75
CA HIS A 48 9.28 13.22 18.10
C HIS A 48 9.52 11.99 18.98
N PHE A 49 9.62 10.79 18.40
CA PHE A 49 9.85 9.56 19.16
C PHE A 49 11.31 9.29 19.49
N LYS A 50 12.26 9.94 18.80
CA LYS A 50 13.71 9.76 19.03
C LYS A 50 14.26 10.64 20.16
N ALA A 51 13.42 11.33 20.93
CA ALA A 51 13.84 12.29 21.96
C ALA A 51 14.84 13.36 21.45
N LEU A 52 14.91 13.59 20.13
CA LEU A 52 15.88 14.50 19.50
C LEU A 52 15.67 15.94 19.99
N ALA A 53 14.43 16.29 20.33
CA ALA A 53 14.07 17.58 20.92
C ALA A 53 14.24 17.64 22.45
N VAL A 54 14.42 16.50 23.14
CA VAL A 54 14.43 16.39 24.61
C VAL A 54 15.78 15.87 25.15
N GLY A 55 16.82 15.81 24.30
CA GLY A 55 18.16 15.40 24.72
C GLY A 55 18.33 13.89 24.97
N GLY A 56 17.53 13.03 24.32
CA GLY A 56 17.76 11.58 24.33
C GLY A 56 16.99 10.76 25.37
N GLY A 57 16.18 11.40 26.23
CA GLY A 57 15.36 10.69 27.23
C GLY A 57 13.94 10.39 26.73
N VAL A 58 13.69 9.17 26.25
CA VAL A 58 12.33 8.62 26.08
C VAL A 58 12.21 7.31 26.84
N SER A 59 11.00 6.98 27.29
CA SER A 59 10.73 5.68 27.90
C SER A 59 10.87 4.56 26.86
N GLU A 60 11.17 3.35 27.31
CA GLU A 60 11.30 2.16 26.47
C GLU A 60 10.03 1.90 25.60
N ALA A 61 8.86 2.21 26.16
CA ALA A 61 7.59 2.15 25.44
C ALA A 61 7.49 3.18 24.29
N PHE A 62 8.04 4.38 24.47
CA PHE A 62 8.08 5.43 23.43
C PHE A 62 9.13 5.15 22.35
N ALA A 63 10.27 4.56 22.73
CA ALA A 63 11.27 4.10 21.77
C ALA A 63 10.69 3.01 20.84
N LEU A 64 10.00 2.02 21.42
CA LEU A 64 9.29 0.98 20.66
C LEU A 64 8.17 1.56 19.79
N ALA A 65 7.43 2.55 20.29
CA ALA A 65 6.42 3.25 19.49
C ALA A 65 7.04 3.99 18.29
N GLY A 66 8.23 4.58 18.45
CA GLY A 66 8.98 5.24 17.39
C GLY A 66 9.53 4.32 16.30
N GLU A 67 9.76 3.05 16.61
CA GLU A 67 10.12 2.03 15.62
C GLU A 67 8.91 1.49 14.85
N ARG A 68 7.69 1.65 15.39
CA ARG A 68 6.47 1.03 14.85
C ARG A 68 5.45 2.03 14.31
N ALA A 69 5.64 3.33 14.51
CA ALA A 69 4.72 4.38 14.09
C ALA A 69 5.06 4.93 12.70
N CYS A 70 4.62 4.26 11.62
CA CYS A 70 4.70 4.81 10.26
C CYS A 70 3.91 6.12 10.15
N TYR A 71 4.60 7.26 10.13
CA TYR A 71 3.92 8.54 10.01
C TYR A 71 4.32 9.37 8.79
N ASN A 72 5.15 8.88 7.86
CA ASN A 72 5.53 9.70 6.70
C ASN A 72 5.94 8.98 5.41
N SER A 73 5.95 7.65 5.36
CA SER A 73 6.40 6.91 4.17
C SER A 73 5.30 6.69 3.13
N LEU A 74 4.03 7.00 3.45
CA LEU A 74 2.88 6.75 2.58
C LEU A 74 2.03 8.00 2.43
N SER A 75 1.67 8.32 1.19
CA SER A 75 0.77 9.43 0.87
C SER A 75 -0.17 9.04 -0.27
N GLY A 76 -1.46 8.94 0.02
CA GLY A 76 -2.49 8.61 -0.96
C GLY A 76 -3.12 9.85 -1.59
N ARG A 77 -3.40 9.79 -2.90
CA ARG A 77 -4.19 10.80 -3.63
C ARG A 77 -4.97 10.14 -4.77
N GLY A 78 -6.30 10.18 -4.69
CA GLY A 78 -7.17 9.57 -5.68
C GLY A 78 -6.99 8.05 -5.72
N ASP A 79 -6.58 7.53 -6.88
CA ASP A 79 -6.31 6.12 -7.16
C ASP A 79 -4.82 5.73 -7.00
N GLN A 80 -4.00 6.65 -6.49
CA GLN A 80 -2.56 6.50 -6.36
C GLN A 80 -2.10 6.57 -4.91
N LEU A 81 -1.08 5.80 -4.58
CA LEU A 81 -0.36 5.80 -3.32
C LEU A 81 1.13 5.96 -3.61
N LEU A 82 1.70 7.05 -3.10
CA LEU A 82 3.14 7.26 -3.13
C LEU A 82 3.76 6.57 -1.91
N VAL A 83 4.80 5.78 -2.17
CA VAL A 83 5.60 5.08 -1.15
C VAL A 83 7.00 5.67 -1.17
N LEU A 84 7.36 6.39 -0.11
CA LEU A 84 8.65 7.00 0.10
C LEU A 84 9.48 6.10 1.01
N GLY A 85 10.40 5.34 0.41
CA GLY A 85 11.37 4.52 1.13
C GLY A 85 12.76 5.15 1.14
N THR A 86 13.64 4.59 1.97
CA THR A 86 15.06 4.96 2.03
C THR A 86 15.85 4.50 0.83
N LYS A 87 15.41 3.43 0.16
CA LYS A 87 16.09 2.83 -1.00
C LYS A 87 15.44 3.21 -2.32
N ALA A 88 14.13 3.41 -2.32
CA ALA A 88 13.37 3.68 -3.53
C ALA A 88 12.10 4.48 -3.23
N VAL A 89 11.64 5.20 -4.25
CA VAL A 89 10.31 5.82 -4.30
C VAL A 89 9.45 5.00 -5.26
N HIS A 90 8.31 4.50 -4.78
CA HIS A 90 7.36 3.77 -5.59
C HIS A 90 6.04 4.53 -5.69
N MET A 91 5.38 4.40 -6.84
CA MET A 91 3.99 4.82 -7.02
C MET A 91 3.16 3.56 -7.26
N VAL A 92 2.23 3.31 -6.36
CA VAL A 92 1.22 2.26 -6.52
C VAL A 92 -0.03 2.91 -7.06
N LYS A 93 -0.58 2.39 -8.15
CA LYS A 93 -1.82 2.88 -8.77
C LYS A 93 -2.82 1.75 -8.89
N LEU A 94 -4.06 2.01 -8.51
CA LEU A 94 -5.16 1.10 -8.79
C LEU A 94 -5.42 1.07 -10.30
N ARG A 95 -5.23 -0.10 -10.93
CA ARG A 95 -5.48 -0.26 -12.37
C ARG A 95 -6.96 -0.41 -12.65
N THR A 96 -7.43 0.34 -13.63
CA THR A 96 -8.74 0.17 -14.25
C THR A 96 -8.83 -1.16 -14.99
N TRP A 97 -10.03 -1.64 -15.28
CA TRP A 97 -10.23 -2.88 -16.05
C TRP A 97 -9.49 -2.89 -17.40
N PRO A 98 -9.53 -1.83 -18.24
CA PRO A 98 -8.75 -1.79 -19.48
C PRO A 98 -7.24 -1.89 -19.25
N GLU A 99 -6.71 -1.18 -18.24
CA GLU A 99 -5.29 -1.24 -17.90
C GLU A 99 -4.86 -2.64 -17.44
N ARG A 100 -5.74 -3.37 -16.73
CA ARG A 100 -5.49 -4.76 -16.32
C ARG A 100 -5.45 -5.71 -17.52
N LEU A 101 -6.36 -5.55 -18.49
CA LEU A 101 -6.35 -6.35 -19.71
C LEU A 101 -5.11 -6.11 -20.57
N LEU A 102 -4.74 -4.85 -20.77
CA LEU A 102 -3.53 -4.47 -21.50
C LEU A 102 -2.30 -5.07 -20.82
N TYR A 103 -2.20 -4.93 -19.49
CA TYR A 103 -1.10 -5.52 -18.73
C TYR A 103 -0.98 -7.04 -18.93
N LEU A 104 -2.09 -7.79 -18.85
CA LEU A 104 -2.06 -9.24 -19.06
C LEU A 104 -1.71 -9.61 -20.51
N SER A 105 -2.20 -8.83 -21.48
CA SER A 105 -1.92 -9.01 -22.90
C SER A 105 -0.44 -8.78 -23.22
N ASP A 106 0.14 -7.70 -22.71
CA ASP A 106 1.55 -7.35 -22.91
C ASP A 106 2.51 -8.37 -22.28
N GLN A 107 2.05 -9.07 -21.23
CA GLN A 107 2.80 -10.16 -20.59
C GLN A 107 2.57 -11.53 -21.27
N GLY A 108 1.80 -11.59 -22.37
CA GLY A 108 1.46 -12.83 -23.06
C GLY A 108 0.53 -13.76 -22.27
N ARG A 109 -0.10 -13.27 -21.20
CA ARG A 109 -1.00 -14.02 -20.31
C ARG A 109 -2.43 -14.01 -20.85
N TRP A 110 -2.59 -14.49 -22.08
CA TRP A 110 -3.85 -14.39 -22.84
C TRP A 110 -5.03 -15.08 -22.16
N ALA A 111 -4.82 -16.25 -21.55
CA ALA A 111 -5.89 -16.97 -20.86
C ALA A 111 -6.49 -16.16 -19.70
N GLU A 112 -5.63 -15.49 -18.92
CA GLU A 112 -6.09 -14.65 -17.81
C GLU A 112 -6.73 -13.36 -18.29
N ALA A 113 -6.22 -12.76 -19.37
CA ALA A 113 -6.85 -11.62 -20.00
C ALA A 113 -8.28 -11.97 -20.49
N LEU A 114 -8.46 -13.13 -21.13
CA LEU A 114 -9.76 -13.59 -21.59
C LEU A 114 -10.72 -13.89 -20.42
N ASN A 115 -10.23 -14.52 -19.36
CA ASN A 115 -11.04 -14.76 -18.15
C ASN A 115 -11.49 -13.44 -17.52
N LEU A 116 -10.58 -12.47 -17.37
CA LEU A 116 -10.90 -11.13 -16.87
C LEU A 116 -11.91 -10.41 -17.77
N ALA A 117 -11.83 -10.60 -19.08
CA ALA A 117 -12.77 -10.01 -20.02
C ALA A 117 -14.17 -10.62 -19.90
N ALA A 118 -14.26 -11.93 -19.69
CA ALA A 118 -15.52 -12.66 -19.52
C ALA A 118 -16.23 -12.27 -18.21
N GLU A 119 -15.50 -12.13 -17.10
CA GLU A 119 -16.05 -11.74 -15.79
C GLU A 119 -16.74 -10.37 -15.82
N GLU A 120 -16.20 -9.40 -16.56
CA GLU A 120 -16.81 -8.07 -16.68
C GLU A 120 -18.11 -8.09 -17.49
N GLY A 121 -18.20 -8.96 -18.49
CA GLY A 121 -19.42 -9.17 -19.28
C GLY A 121 -20.57 -9.77 -18.46
N LEU A 122 -20.27 -10.49 -17.38
CA LEU A 122 -21.25 -11.06 -16.45
C LEU A 122 -21.74 -10.07 -15.37
N ASN A 123 -20.98 -9.00 -15.12
CA ASN A 123 -21.28 -7.99 -14.09
C ASN A 123 -21.98 -6.73 -14.63
N ARG A 124 -22.33 -6.71 -15.92
CA ARG A 124 -23.17 -5.68 -16.57
C ARG A 124 -24.61 -6.17 -16.68
#